data_AF-A0A2I4PES7-F1
#
_entry.id   AF-A0A2I4PES7-F1
#
_cell.length_a   1.000
_cell.length_b   1.000
_cell.length_c   1.000
_cell.angle_alpha   90.00
_cell.angle_beta   90.00
_cell.angle_gamma   90.00
#
_symmetry.space_group_name_H-M   'P 1'
#
loop_
_entity.id
_entity.type
_entity.pdbx_description
1 polymer ?
#
loop_
_entity_poly.entity_id
_entity_poly.type
_entity_poly.pdbx_seq_one_letter_code
_entity_poly.pdbx_strand_id
1 'polypeptide(L)'
;MMVESLNLLFFFFLLIFFSIFVNSTTSLHLLLTAEILWITLYCLVLLISFLYDNLNLLSLVFFFLVLSAVEFGIGLVLLLIQNIISRTLNLNDNDLNFVKFTNRFKSKLFINKINWKI
;
A
#
# COMPACT_ATOMS: atom_id res chain seq x y z
N MET A 1 20.99 -21.55 19.58
CA MET A 1 20.57 -21.89 18.22
C MET A 1 19.15 -21.41 17.85
N MET A 2 18.05 -21.94 18.43
CA MET A 2 16.70 -21.52 18.00
C MET A 2 16.32 -20.06 18.30
N VAL A 3 16.72 -19.54 19.46
CA VAL A 3 16.46 -18.13 19.82
C VAL A 3 17.26 -17.19 18.92
N GLU A 4 18.51 -17.55 18.58
CA GLU A 4 19.35 -16.79 17.65
C GLU A 4 18.75 -16.80 16.23
N SER A 5 18.20 -17.92 15.77
CA SER A 5 17.53 -17.99 14.46
C SER A 5 16.23 -17.17 14.43
N LEU A 6 15.48 -17.12 15.53
CA LEU A 6 14.29 -16.25 15.65
C LEU A 6 14.68 -14.77 15.63
N ASN A 7 15.76 -14.39 16.32
CA ASN A 7 16.27 -13.01 16.31
C ASN A 7 16.70 -12.57 14.90
N LEU A 8 17.32 -13.48 14.13
CA LEU A 8 17.71 -13.22 12.76
C LEU A 8 16.48 -13.02 11.84
N LEU A 9 15.43 -13.82 12.04
CA LEU A 9 14.17 -13.67 11.30
C LEU A 9 13.45 -12.36 11.66
N PHE A 10 13.47 -11.98 12.95
CA PHE A 10 12.98 -10.69 13.41
C PHE A 10 13.79 -9.51 12.84
N PHE A 11 15.10 -9.65 12.71
CA PHE A 11 15.94 -8.65 12.07
C PHE A 11 15.58 -8.48 10.59
N PHE A 12 15.31 -9.57 9.86
CA PHE A 12 14.81 -9.49 8.48
C PHE A 12 13.46 -8.78 8.37
N PHE A 13 12.52 -9.09 9.28
CA PHE A 13 11.24 -8.36 9.35
C PHE A 13 11.47 -6.85 9.51
N LEU A 14 12.39 -6.46 10.39
CA LEU A 14 12.72 -5.07 10.65
C LEU A 14 13.39 -4.38 9.44
N LEU A 15 14.24 -5.08 8.68
CA LEU A 15 14.79 -4.57 7.42
C LEU A 15 13.70 -4.31 6.37
N ILE A 16 12.74 -5.22 6.23
CA ILE A 16 11.60 -5.05 5.31
C ILE A 16 10.76 -3.85 5.75
N PHE A 17 10.54 -3.69 7.06
CA PHE A 17 9.83 -2.52 7.59
C PHE A 17 10.53 -1.20 7.25
N PHE A 18 11.87 -1.15 7.38
CA PHE A 18 12.63 0.04 6.98
C PHE A 18 12.54 0.33 5.48
N SER A 19 12.38 -0.68 4.62
CA SER A 19 12.29 -0.49 3.17
C SER A 19 11.11 0.39 2.74
N ILE A 20 10.02 0.41 3.52
CA ILE A 20 8.85 1.25 3.28
C ILE A 20 9.21 2.74 3.28
N PHE A 21 10.12 3.16 4.15
CA PHE A 21 10.51 4.57 4.28
C PHE A 21 11.50 5.02 3.21
N VAL A 22 12.24 4.09 2.60
CA VAL A 22 13.33 4.42 1.66
C VAL A 22 12.83 4.50 0.22
N ASN A 23 11.86 3.66 -0.18
CA ASN A 23 11.44 3.57 -1.59
C ASN A 23 9.92 3.51 -1.76
N SER A 24 9.28 4.67 -1.65
CA SER A 24 7.83 4.86 -1.80
C SER A 24 7.44 5.55 -3.11
N THR A 25 8.03 5.14 -4.24
CA THR A 25 7.75 5.78 -5.54
C THR A 25 6.31 5.58 -5.99
N THR A 26 5.80 4.36 -5.95
CA THR A 26 4.43 4.06 -6.35
C THR A 26 3.60 3.57 -5.17
N SER A 27 2.35 3.98 -5.14
CA SER A 27 1.36 3.55 -4.15
C SER A 27 1.13 2.02 -4.19
N LEU A 28 1.20 1.41 -5.39
CA LEU A 28 1.14 -0.04 -5.57
C LEU A 28 2.34 -0.75 -4.94
N HIS A 29 3.56 -0.21 -5.09
CA HIS A 29 4.75 -0.77 -4.46
C HIS A 29 4.62 -0.77 -2.93
N LEU A 30 4.11 0.32 -2.34
CA LEU A 30 3.86 0.38 -0.90
C LEU A 30 2.88 -0.70 -0.42
N LEU A 31 1.80 -0.92 -1.16
CA LEU A 31 0.79 -1.92 -0.82
C LEU A 31 1.36 -3.35 -0.91
N LEU A 32 2.16 -3.65 -1.94
CA LEU A 32 2.84 -4.94 -2.04
C LEU A 32 3.87 -5.15 -0.93
N THR A 33 4.60 -4.11 -0.53
CA THR A 33 5.53 -4.21 0.61
C THR A 33 4.81 -4.45 1.94
N ALA A 34 3.59 -3.93 2.10
CA ALA A 34 2.74 -4.22 3.25
C ALA A 34 2.31 -5.70 3.29
N GLU A 35 1.96 -6.31 2.15
CA GLU A 35 1.65 -7.75 2.09
C GLU A 35 2.85 -8.63 2.44
N ILE A 36 4.06 -8.23 2.01
CA ILE A 36 5.29 -8.94 2.39
C ILE A 36 5.51 -8.86 3.92
N LEU A 37 5.18 -7.74 4.55
CA LEU A 37 5.22 -7.63 6.01
C LEU A 37 4.21 -8.56 6.69
N TRP A 38 2.98 -8.67 6.18
CA TRP A 38 2.00 -9.62 6.70
C TRP A 38 2.49 -11.06 6.63
N ILE A 39 3.04 -11.47 5.49
CA ILE A 39 3.56 -12.84 5.29
C ILE A 39 4.73 -13.14 6.23
N THR A 40 5.65 -12.19 6.40
CA THR A 40 6.80 -12.38 7.29
C THR A 40 6.39 -12.43 8.75
N LEU A 41 5.43 -11.61 9.16
CA LEU A 41 4.87 -11.62 10.51
C LEU A 41 4.06 -12.90 10.79
N TYR A 42 3.28 -13.37 9.80
CA TYR A 42 2.61 -14.67 9.83
C TYR A 42 3.60 -15.81 10.07
N CYS A 43 4.70 -15.85 9.31
CA CYS A 43 5.71 -16.90 9.43
C CYS A 43 6.39 -16.87 10.81
N LEU A 44 6.70 -15.68 11.32
CA LEU A 44 7.34 -15.51 12.61
C LEU A 44 6.45 -16.01 13.76
N VAL A 45 5.18 -15.60 13.79
CA VAL A 45 4.25 -16.01 14.86
C VAL A 45 3.91 -17.50 14.76
N LEU A 46 3.78 -18.05 13.55
CA LEU A 46 3.60 -19.49 13.35
C LEU A 46 4.79 -20.29 13.90
N LEU A 47 6.03 -19.85 13.62
CA LEU A 47 7.22 -20.50 14.17
C LEU A 47 7.23 -20.43 15.70
N ILE A 48 7.01 -19.26 16.30
CA ILE A 48 6.91 -19.12 17.76
C ILE A 48 5.83 -20.04 18.33
N SER A 49 4.66 -20.10 17.69
CA SER A 49 3.55 -20.92 18.13
C SER A 49 3.90 -22.41 18.20
N PHE A 50 4.67 -22.92 17.23
CA PHE A 50 5.11 -24.32 17.24
C PHE A 50 6.16 -24.61 18.31
N LEU A 51 6.98 -23.63 18.67
CA LEU A 51 8.04 -23.82 19.66
C LEU A 51 7.54 -23.81 21.09
N TYR A 52 6.58 -22.94 21.37
CA TYR A 52 5.98 -22.81 22.68
C TYR A 52 4.70 -23.65 22.83
N ASP A 53 4.35 -24.43 21.81
CA ASP A 53 3.16 -25.29 21.74
C ASP A 53 1.88 -24.59 22.23
N ASN A 54 1.69 -23.34 21.77
CA ASN A 54 0.64 -22.46 22.27
C ASN A 54 -0.46 -22.27 21.22
N LEU A 55 -1.59 -22.95 21.44
CA LEU A 55 -2.78 -22.88 20.56
C LEU A 55 -3.35 -21.46 20.42
N ASN A 56 -3.22 -20.60 21.43
CA ASN A 56 -3.73 -19.22 21.33
C ASN A 56 -2.93 -18.43 20.30
N LEU A 57 -1.60 -18.60 20.27
CA LEU A 57 -0.75 -17.97 19.25
C LEU A 57 -1.04 -18.55 17.86
N LEU A 58 -1.32 -19.84 17.76
CA LEU A 58 -1.72 -20.45 16.49
C LEU A 58 -3.04 -19.88 15.96
N SER A 59 -4.01 -19.63 16.84
CA SER A 59 -5.29 -19.01 16.45
C SER A 59 -5.10 -17.57 15.92
N LEU A 60 -4.13 -16.85 16.48
CA LEU A 60 -3.79 -15.47 16.10
C LEU A 60 -3.24 -15.39 14.66
N VAL A 61 -2.52 -16.41 14.22
CA VAL A 61 -2.00 -16.54 12.84
C VAL A 61 -3.13 -16.56 11.80
N PHE A 62 -4.27 -17.19 12.10
CA PHE A 62 -5.44 -17.18 11.21
C PHE A 62 -6.08 -15.79 11.11
N PHE A 63 -6.12 -15.04 12.21
CA PHE A 63 -6.63 -13.67 12.19
C PHE A 63 -5.76 -12.74 11.34
N PHE A 64 -4.45 -12.94 11.30
CA PHE A 64 -3.56 -12.16 10.43
C PHE A 64 -3.87 -12.34 8.95
N LEU A 65 -4.18 -13.55 8.49
CA LEU A 65 -4.55 -13.78 7.09
C LEU A 65 -5.85 -13.06 6.73
N VAL A 66 -6.84 -13.08 7.63
CA VAL A 66 -8.12 -12.38 7.40
C VAL A 66 -7.90 -10.87 7.37
N LEU A 67 -7.13 -10.33 8.31
CA LEU A 67 -6.84 -8.89 8.36
C LEU A 67 -6.02 -8.41 7.16
N SER A 68 -5.01 -9.19 6.72
CA SER A 68 -4.25 -8.93 5.49
C SER A 68 -5.16 -8.89 4.27
N ALA A 69 -6.06 -9.87 4.10
CA ALA A 69 -6.98 -9.87 2.97
C ALA A 69 -7.93 -8.65 2.97
N VAL A 70 -8.40 -8.24 4.15
CA VAL A 70 -9.25 -7.05 4.30
C VAL A 70 -8.47 -5.77 3.99
N GLU A 71 -7.25 -5.62 4.53
CA GLU A 71 -6.38 -4.49 4.26
C GLU A 71 -6.05 -4.38 2.78
N PHE A 72 -5.64 -5.48 2.14
CA PHE A 72 -5.36 -5.53 0.71
C PHE A 72 -6.55 -5.06 -0.13
N GLY A 73 -7.76 -5.54 0.21
CA GLY A 73 -9.00 -5.14 -0.47
C GLY A 73 -9.28 -3.65 -0.33
N ILE A 74 -9.18 -3.10 0.88
CA ILE A 74 -9.37 -1.67 1.14
C ILE A 74 -8.30 -0.84 0.42
N GLY A 75 -7.05 -1.29 0.44
CA GLY A 75 -5.94 -0.62 -0.22
C GLY A 75 -6.11 -0.55 -1.74
N LEU A 76 -6.62 -1.62 -2.37
CA LEU A 76 -6.97 -1.60 -3.80
C LEU A 76 -8.11 -0.61 -4.11
N VAL A 77 -9.13 -0.52 -3.26
CA VAL A 77 -10.21 0.48 -3.42
C VAL A 77 -9.65 1.89 -3.34
N LEU A 78 -8.75 2.17 -2.40
CA LEU A 78 -8.10 3.48 -2.28
C LEU A 78 -7.22 3.80 -3.50
N LEU A 79 -6.49 2.82 -4.03
CA LEU A 79 -5.71 2.97 -5.27
C LEU A 79 -6.59 3.33 -6.47
N LEU A 80 -7.77 2.72 -6.57
CA LEU A 80 -8.73 3.06 -7.62
C LEU A 80 -9.21 4.51 -7.50
N ILE A 81 -9.52 4.95 -6.28
CA ILE A 81 -9.92 6.33 -6.00
C ILE A 81 -8.79 7.30 -6.37
N GLN A 82 -7.54 7.01 -5.98
CA GLN A 82 -6.37 7.79 -6.37
C GLN A 82 -6.28 7.89 -7.89
N ASN A 83 -6.34 6.76 -8.60
CA ASN A 83 -6.25 6.74 -10.06
C ASN A 83 -7.37 7.55 -10.75
N ILE A 84 -8.58 7.58 -10.19
CA ILE A 84 -9.67 8.41 -10.72
C ILE A 84 -9.36 9.91 -10.58
N ILE A 85 -8.73 10.32 -9.47
CA ILE A 85 -8.46 11.72 -9.14
C ILE A 85 -7.19 12.24 -9.83
N SER A 86 -6.05 11.57 -9.63
CA SER A 86 -4.73 12.01 -10.13
C SER A 86 -4.38 11.43 -11.51
N ARG A 87 -5.11 10.42 -12.00
CA ARG A 87 -4.77 9.63 -13.22
C ARG A 87 -3.40 8.96 -13.16
N THR A 88 -2.78 8.91 -12.00
CA THR A 88 -1.45 8.35 -11.78
C THR A 88 -1.43 7.61 -10.45
N LEU A 89 -0.67 6.52 -10.41
CA LEU A 89 -0.41 5.75 -9.19
C LEU A 89 0.90 6.19 -8.51
N ASN A 90 1.63 7.12 -9.12
CA ASN A 90 2.86 7.69 -8.58
C ASN A 90 2.51 8.62 -7.42
N LEU A 91 3.22 8.48 -6.31
CA LEU A 91 3.06 9.36 -5.15
C LEU A 91 3.92 10.63 -5.27
N ASN A 92 4.91 10.61 -6.15
CA ASN A 92 5.86 11.71 -6.35
C ASN A 92 5.51 12.60 -7.56
N ASP A 93 4.23 12.70 -7.94
CA ASP A 93 3.83 13.61 -9.00
C ASP A 93 3.75 15.05 -8.46
N ASN A 94 4.82 15.81 -8.70
CA ASN A 94 4.83 17.26 -8.55
C ASN A 94 3.84 17.86 -9.57
N ASP A 95 2.61 18.08 -9.12
CA ASP A 95 1.45 18.31 -9.96
C ASP A 95 1.43 19.70 -10.63
N LEU A 96 2.12 19.84 -11.77
CA LEU A 96 1.83 20.89 -12.76
C LEU A 96 0.60 20.55 -13.63
N ASN A 97 0.03 19.35 -13.48
CA ASN A 97 -1.07 18.85 -14.32
C ASN A 97 -2.45 19.29 -13.85
N PHE A 98 -2.66 19.56 -12.55
CA PHE A 98 -3.93 20.10 -12.06
C PHE A 98 -4.25 21.49 -12.66
N VAL A 99 -3.23 22.34 -12.79
CA VAL A 99 -3.35 23.66 -13.46
C VAL A 99 -3.62 23.53 -14.96
N LYS A 100 -3.03 22.52 -15.62
CA LYS A 100 -3.34 22.21 -17.03
C LYS A 100 -4.77 21.69 -17.20
N PHE A 101 -5.29 20.92 -16.25
CA PHE A 101 -6.67 20.44 -16.25
C PHE A 101 -7.67 21.58 -16.10
N THR A 102 -7.48 22.47 -15.13
CA THR A 102 -8.35 23.64 -14.96
C THR A 102 -8.32 24.55 -16.19
N ASN A 103 -7.14 24.75 -16.80
CA ASN A 103 -7.03 25.51 -18.04
C ASN A 103 -7.73 24.85 -19.25
N ARG A 104 -7.73 23.52 -19.36
CA ARG A 104 -8.47 22.80 -20.42
C ARG A 104 -9.99 22.83 -20.22
N PHE A 105 -10.47 22.78 -18.97
CA PHE A 105 -11.90 22.95 -18.67
C PHE A 105 -12.36 24.38 -18.94
N LYS A 106 -11.56 25.37 -18.55
CA LYS A 106 -11.84 26.78 -18.81
C LYS A 106 -11.87 27.07 -20.31
N SER A 107 -10.94 26.54 -21.10
CA SER A 107 -10.92 26.78 -22.55
C SER A 107 -12.15 26.19 -23.27
N LYS A 108 -12.60 24.97 -22.89
CA LYS A 108 -13.82 24.38 -23.48
C LYS A 108 -15.09 25.17 -23.18
N LEU A 109 -15.21 25.75 -21.97
CA LEU A 109 -16.34 26.61 -21.61
C LEU A 109 -16.34 27.93 -22.39
N PHE A 110 -15.16 28.52 -22.62
CA PHE A 110 -15.02 29.77 -23.37
C PHE A 110 -15.19 29.59 -24.89
N ILE A 111 -14.75 28.46 -25.46
CA ILE A 111 -14.96 28.15 -26.89
C ILE A 111 -16.45 28.07 -27.23
N ASN A 112 -17.27 27.53 -26.32
CA ASN A 112 -18.72 27.46 -26.52
C ASN A 112 -19.43 28.82 -26.38
N LYS A 113 -18.75 29.82 -25.80
CA LYS A 113 -19.29 31.19 -25.64
C LYS A 113 -18.98 32.08 -26.85
N ILE A 114 -17.90 31.80 -27.60
CA ILE A 114 -17.46 32.61 -28.75
C ILE A 114 -18.30 32.35 -30.01
N ASN A 115 -19.13 31.31 -30.06
CA ASN A 115 -19.99 31.04 -31.21
C ASN A 115 -21.37 31.74 -31.17
N TRP A 116 -21.61 32.65 -30.22
CA TRP A 116 -22.78 33.52 -30.25
C TRP A 116 -22.45 34.76 -31.10
N LYS A 117 -22.39 34.57 -32.41
CA LYS A 117 -22.48 35.69 -33.37
C LYS A 117 -23.92 36.22 -33.35
N ILE A 118 -24.06 37.44 -32.85
CA ILE A 118 -25.06 38.41 -33.29
C ILE A 118 -24.28 39.67 -33.63
#